data_AF-A0A2T0AI50-F1
#
_entry.id   AF-A0A2T0AI50-F1
#
_cell.length_a   1.000
_cell.length_b   1.000
_cell.length_c   1.000
_cell.angle_alpha   90.00
_cell.angle_beta   90.00
_cell.angle_gamma   90.00
#
_symmetry.space_group_name_H-M   'P 1'
#
loop_
_entity.id
_entity.type
_entity.pdbx_description
1 polymer ?
#
loop_
_entity_poly.entity_id
_entity_poly.type
_entity_poly.pdbx_seq_one_letter_code
_entity_poly.pdbx_strand_id
1 'polypeptide(L)'
;MAGVVWQYWLYCQTIYPAEPAPVWRGRSGPPPPPHLVHPRAHLPNSHEMHRSRLLVRPCSRLFSTSAPTRSASAAPAYRPPVEPGVLPAFDAAVDYIARDRQQKLERLEQLRKDAGATETQLEKLEVEAWSNDPETRWRAKNGFADFSKPVYRHLVERAWRNEGDLAILMQRVTQMNVIPDVVGDIYPEIDLRIQVAGETIEPGVFTLPAQTREGIEVSAQVFHAEEKLYTLLLVDPDVPDELNATFTTYAHWLIPNIPLSATTSPTLSSLPPSTLPYLPPHPQNGTPYHRYTLLLLSQPSALSLPSEIKRRGFDVRAFVNQHGLEPKGVSFFRQLWDRDVSAIYKEVLHKPEPRFARRLPKEGKDEQRPPKYELY
;
A
#
# COMPACT_ATOMS: atom_id res chain seq x y z
N MET A 1 -10.43 -28.84 4.59
CA MET A 1 -10.99 -27.48 4.80
C MET A 1 -10.70 -26.55 3.61
N ALA A 2 -10.79 -27.03 2.37
CA ALA A 2 -10.55 -26.23 1.15
C ALA A 2 -11.86 -25.76 0.46
N GLY A 3 -13.02 -26.21 0.94
CA GLY A 3 -14.33 -25.93 0.32
C GLY A 3 -14.98 -24.60 0.71
N VAL A 4 -14.60 -24.01 1.85
CA VAL A 4 -15.27 -22.81 2.39
C VAL A 4 -14.71 -21.52 1.75
N VAL A 5 -13.45 -21.52 1.33
CA VAL A 5 -12.79 -20.37 0.69
C VAL A 5 -13.26 -20.16 -0.75
N TRP A 6 -13.54 -21.25 -1.48
CA TRP A 6 -14.12 -21.18 -2.83
C TRP A 6 -15.55 -20.62 -2.85
N GLN A 7 -16.30 -20.85 -1.76
CA GLN A 7 -17.69 -20.41 -1.65
C GLN A 7 -17.80 -18.88 -1.42
N TYR A 8 -16.81 -18.27 -0.75
CA TYR A 8 -16.73 -16.81 -0.59
C TYR A 8 -16.36 -16.10 -1.91
N TRP A 9 -15.46 -16.69 -2.71
CA TRP A 9 -15.03 -16.12 -3.99
C TRP A 9 -16.14 -16.18 -5.06
N LEU A 10 -16.90 -17.27 -5.15
CA LEU A 10 -18.09 -17.36 -6.03
C LEU A 10 -19.27 -16.48 -5.54
N TYR A 11 -19.40 -16.27 -4.23
CA TYR A 11 -20.45 -15.42 -3.66
C TYR A 11 -20.24 -13.94 -4.04
N CYS A 12 -18.99 -13.47 -4.12
CA CYS A 12 -18.69 -12.11 -4.58
C CYS A 12 -19.01 -11.87 -6.07
N GLN A 13 -18.93 -12.88 -6.93
CA GLN A 13 -19.29 -12.75 -8.36
C GLN A 13 -20.79 -12.88 -8.65
N THR A 14 -21.56 -13.54 -7.78
CA THR A 14 -23.01 -13.76 -7.99
C THR A 14 -23.87 -12.58 -7.54
N ILE A 15 -23.33 -11.64 -6.77
CA ILE A 15 -24.11 -10.49 -6.26
C ILE A 15 -24.20 -9.35 -7.29
N TYR A 16 -23.28 -9.23 -8.26
CA TYR A 16 -23.38 -8.26 -9.37
C TYR A 16 -22.68 -8.78 -10.64
N PRO A 17 -23.41 -9.22 -11.70
CA PRO A 17 -22.77 -9.43 -12.99
C PRO A 17 -22.24 -8.10 -13.54
N ALA A 18 -21.02 -8.11 -14.07
CA ALA A 18 -20.45 -6.94 -14.74
C ALA A 18 -21.37 -6.50 -15.90
N GLU A 19 -21.78 -5.24 -15.91
CA GLU A 19 -22.46 -4.66 -17.08
C GLU A 19 -21.54 -4.75 -18.31
N PRO A 20 -22.06 -5.12 -19.50
CA PRO A 20 -21.26 -5.14 -20.71
C PRO A 20 -20.82 -3.72 -21.07
N ALA A 21 -19.52 -3.56 -21.36
CA ALA A 21 -18.93 -2.29 -21.75
C ALA A 21 -19.67 -1.66 -22.96
N PRO A 22 -19.87 -0.32 -22.98
CA PRO A 22 -20.51 0.33 -24.11
C PRO A 22 -19.63 0.22 -25.37
N VAL A 23 -20.26 -0.20 -26.47
CA VAL A 23 -19.66 -0.29 -27.80
C VAL A 23 -19.37 1.13 -28.31
N TRP A 24 -18.11 1.52 -28.31
CA TRP A 24 -17.65 2.76 -28.93
C TRP A 24 -17.63 2.61 -30.46
N ARG A 25 -18.59 3.22 -31.15
CA ARG A 25 -18.48 3.47 -32.60
C ARG A 25 -17.46 4.58 -32.84
N GLY A 26 -16.48 4.28 -33.68
CA GLY A 26 -15.34 5.16 -33.97
C GLY A 26 -15.73 6.55 -34.46
N ARG A 27 -15.08 7.56 -33.89
CA ARG A 27 -14.95 8.88 -34.50
C ARG A 27 -13.50 9.08 -34.93
N SER A 28 -13.35 9.50 -36.18
CA SER A 28 -12.13 9.88 -36.88
C SER A 28 -11.29 10.89 -36.08
N GLY A 29 -9.98 10.65 -36.02
CA GLY A 29 -9.00 11.56 -35.41
C GLY A 29 -8.79 12.85 -36.20
N PRO A 30 -8.29 13.92 -35.56
CA PRO A 30 -8.06 15.22 -36.20
C PRO A 30 -6.81 15.21 -37.11
N PRO A 31 -6.75 16.08 -38.14
CA PRO A 31 -5.64 16.12 -39.08
C PRO A 31 -4.40 16.82 -38.51
N PRO A 32 -3.19 16.56 -39.05
CA PRO A 32 -1.95 17.16 -38.58
C PRO A 32 -1.77 18.63 -39.05
N PRO A 33 -0.98 19.44 -38.32
CA PRO A 33 -0.76 20.85 -38.64
C PRO A 33 0.25 21.07 -39.79
N PRO A 34 0.19 22.21 -40.50
CA PRO A 34 1.01 22.45 -41.69
C PRO A 34 2.42 22.95 -41.38
N HIS A 35 3.34 22.67 -42.30
CA HIS A 35 4.76 23.02 -42.29
C HIS A 35 5.00 24.53 -42.42
N LEU A 36 5.83 25.10 -41.53
CA LEU A 36 6.34 26.46 -41.62
C LEU A 36 7.75 26.48 -42.24
N VAL A 37 7.90 27.28 -43.29
CA VAL A 37 9.15 27.58 -44.01
C VAL A 37 9.93 28.66 -43.24
N HIS A 38 11.23 28.44 -43.00
CA HIS A 38 12.14 29.47 -42.48
C HIS A 38 12.86 30.22 -43.61
N PRO A 39 12.96 31.56 -43.55
CA PRO A 39 14.04 32.28 -44.21
C PRO A 39 15.21 32.56 -43.23
N ARG A 40 16.43 32.39 -43.74
CA ARG A 40 17.71 32.77 -43.13
C ARG A 40 17.86 34.30 -43.09
N ALA A 41 18.40 34.83 -41.99
CA ALA A 41 19.36 35.95 -42.02
C ALA A 41 20.00 36.25 -40.63
N HIS A 42 21.34 36.24 -40.64
CA HIS A 42 22.32 37.08 -39.94
C HIS A 42 22.34 37.27 -38.40
N LEU A 43 23.48 36.86 -37.82
CA LEU A 43 24.03 37.25 -36.51
C LEU A 43 24.55 38.69 -36.53
N PRO A 44 24.53 39.39 -35.37
CA PRO A 44 25.81 39.71 -34.73
C PRO A 44 25.83 39.55 -33.20
N ASN A 45 27.08 39.44 -32.71
CA ASN A 45 27.53 39.38 -31.32
C ASN A 45 27.03 40.52 -30.43
N SER A 46 26.68 40.24 -29.16
CA SER A 46 27.50 40.58 -27.98
C SER A 46 26.72 40.43 -26.67
N HIS A 47 27.38 39.84 -25.66
CA HIS A 47 27.21 40.00 -24.21
C HIS A 47 25.91 40.66 -23.68
N GLU A 48 25.06 39.86 -23.01
CA GLU A 48 24.52 40.17 -21.68
C GLU A 48 23.73 38.97 -21.11
N MET A 49 24.06 38.58 -19.88
CA MET A 49 23.31 37.58 -19.13
C MET A 49 22.01 38.19 -18.63
N HIS A 50 20.86 37.77 -19.16
CA HIS A 50 19.56 37.89 -18.51
C HIS A 50 18.80 36.56 -18.64
N ARG A 51 18.76 35.80 -17.54
CA ARG A 51 17.95 34.58 -17.42
C ARG A 51 16.50 34.98 -17.13
N SER A 52 15.67 35.09 -18.17
CA SER A 52 14.21 35.11 -18.01
C SER A 52 13.72 33.71 -17.64
N ARG A 53 13.23 33.57 -16.41
CA ARG A 53 12.55 32.36 -15.90
C ARG A 53 11.20 32.20 -16.60
N LEU A 54 11.09 31.27 -17.53
CA LEU A 54 9.79 30.73 -17.93
C LEU A 54 9.38 29.66 -16.91
N LEU A 55 8.38 30.01 -16.11
CA LEU A 55 7.68 29.13 -15.18
C LEU A 55 6.92 28.06 -15.98
N VAL A 56 7.52 26.88 -16.11
CA VAL A 56 6.76 25.66 -16.37
C VAL A 56 6.12 25.28 -15.02
N ARG A 57 4.80 25.46 -14.90
CA ARG A 57 4.02 24.90 -13.79
C ARG A 57 3.87 23.39 -14.01
N PRO A 58 4.44 22.51 -13.17
CA PRO A 58 3.96 21.14 -13.10
C PRO A 58 2.67 21.15 -12.28
N CYS A 59 1.59 20.62 -12.86
CA CYS A 59 0.36 20.33 -12.14
C CYS A 59 0.59 19.07 -11.29
N SER A 60 1.18 19.24 -10.10
CA SER A 60 1.23 18.20 -9.09
C SER A 60 -0.14 18.05 -8.43
N ARG A 61 -0.78 16.89 -8.60
CA ARG A 61 -1.86 16.46 -7.71
C ARG A 61 -1.22 16.19 -6.36
N LEU A 62 -1.34 17.14 -5.44
CA LEU A 62 -1.00 16.98 -4.03
C LEU A 62 -2.09 16.12 -3.38
N PHE A 63 -1.82 14.82 -3.18
CA PHE A 63 -2.46 14.09 -2.10
C PHE A 63 -1.63 14.30 -0.84
N SER A 64 -1.84 15.46 -0.20
CA SER A 64 -1.30 15.76 1.13
C SER A 64 -2.35 15.39 2.16
N THR A 65 -2.26 14.19 2.71
CA THR A 65 -2.98 13.83 3.95
C THR A 65 -2.04 13.98 5.13
N SER A 66 -1.59 15.22 5.39
CA SER A 66 -1.04 15.61 6.67
C SER A 66 -2.19 16.18 7.50
N ALA A 67 -2.80 15.36 8.35
CA ALA A 67 -3.74 15.88 9.34
C ALA A 67 -2.93 16.70 10.37
N PRO A 68 -3.22 17.99 10.58
CA PRO A 68 -2.62 18.72 11.69
C PRO A 68 -3.14 18.12 12.99
N THR A 69 -2.28 18.06 14.01
CA THR A 69 -2.66 17.73 15.39
C THR A 69 -3.69 18.76 15.87
N ARG A 70 -4.96 18.49 15.60
CA ARG A 70 -6.08 19.31 16.05
C ARG A 70 -6.32 19.00 17.52
N SER A 71 -6.25 20.03 18.35
CA SER A 71 -6.90 20.07 19.65
C SER A 71 -8.33 19.52 19.54
N ALA A 72 -8.83 18.93 20.62
CA ALA A 72 -10.12 18.23 20.73
C ALA A 72 -11.36 19.13 20.51
N SER A 73 -11.45 19.78 19.34
CA SER A 73 -12.68 20.32 18.79
C SER A 73 -13.56 19.15 18.38
N ALA A 74 -14.84 19.16 18.77
CA ALA A 74 -15.82 18.16 18.35
C ALA A 74 -15.69 17.85 16.84
N ALA A 75 -15.80 16.56 16.48
CA ALA A 75 -15.74 16.13 15.08
C ALA A 75 -16.73 16.98 14.26
N PRO A 76 -16.34 17.46 13.07
CA PRO A 76 -17.21 18.28 12.25
C PRO A 76 -18.52 17.55 11.96
N ALA A 77 -19.65 18.22 12.19
CA ALA A 77 -20.96 17.67 11.86
C ALA A 77 -21.14 17.62 10.35
N TYR A 78 -21.76 16.55 9.86
CA TYR A 78 -22.13 16.45 8.46
C TYR A 78 -23.11 17.55 8.08
N ARG A 79 -22.84 18.24 6.97
CA ARG A 79 -23.75 19.20 6.36
C ARG A 79 -24.17 18.66 5.00
N PRO A 80 -25.48 18.47 4.75
CA PRO A 80 -25.96 18.09 3.44
C PRO A 80 -25.45 19.05 2.35
N PRO A 81 -25.14 18.57 1.15
CA PRO A 81 -24.67 19.41 0.05
C PRO A 81 -25.76 20.36 -0.49
N VAL A 82 -27.03 20.06 -0.20
CA VAL A 82 -28.20 20.83 -0.64
C VAL A 82 -29.10 21.05 0.57
N GLU A 83 -29.57 22.28 0.74
CA GLU A 83 -30.54 22.62 1.80
C GLU A 83 -31.91 21.99 1.50
N PRO A 84 -32.66 21.58 2.54
CA PRO A 84 -33.98 20.98 2.36
C PRO A 84 -34.92 21.87 1.54
N GLY A 85 -35.63 21.29 0.58
CA GLY A 85 -36.61 21.98 -0.26
C GLY A 85 -36.04 22.67 -1.50
N VAL A 86 -34.70 22.79 -1.64
CA VAL A 86 -34.08 23.37 -2.83
C VAL A 86 -34.14 22.41 -4.02
N LEU A 87 -33.95 21.11 -3.77
CA LEU A 87 -34.00 20.09 -4.80
C LEU A 87 -34.91 18.93 -4.34
N PRO A 88 -36.19 18.90 -4.75
CA PRO A 88 -37.14 17.87 -4.33
C PRO A 88 -36.68 16.43 -4.62
N ALA A 89 -35.90 16.25 -5.69
CA ALA A 89 -35.34 14.95 -6.03
C ALA A 89 -34.30 14.45 -5.01
N PHE A 90 -33.51 15.36 -4.42
CA PHE A 90 -32.55 15.01 -3.37
C PHE A 90 -33.27 14.64 -2.07
N ASP A 91 -34.25 15.45 -1.68
CA ASP A 91 -35.06 15.19 -0.48
C ASP A 91 -35.77 13.83 -0.59
N ALA A 92 -36.42 13.54 -1.73
CA ALA A 92 -37.06 12.25 -1.98
C ALA A 92 -36.09 11.06 -1.94
N ALA A 93 -34.84 11.26 -2.39
CA ALA A 93 -33.81 10.22 -2.34
C ALA A 93 -33.34 9.95 -0.89
N VAL A 94 -33.15 11.01 -0.09
CA VAL A 94 -32.83 10.87 1.34
C VAL A 94 -33.96 10.17 2.09
N ASP A 95 -35.22 10.53 1.80
CA ASP A 95 -36.40 9.88 2.38
C ASP A 95 -36.52 8.41 1.97
N TYR A 96 -36.17 8.07 0.72
CA TYR A 96 -36.12 6.68 0.26
C TYR A 96 -35.06 5.88 1.04
N ILE A 97 -33.84 6.42 1.16
CA ILE A 97 -32.75 5.78 1.91
C ILE A 97 -33.14 5.60 3.39
N ALA A 98 -33.81 6.58 3.99
CA ALA A 98 -34.26 6.49 5.37
C ALA A 98 -35.30 5.39 5.57
N ARG A 99 -36.26 5.25 4.64
CA ARG A 99 -37.27 4.17 4.68
C ARG A 99 -36.67 2.78 4.46
N ASP A 100 -35.79 2.64 3.48
CA ASP A 100 -35.06 1.38 3.22
C ASP A 100 -34.21 0.97 4.44
N ARG A 101 -33.50 1.92 5.05
CA ARG A 101 -32.77 1.71 6.31
C ARG A 101 -33.69 1.19 7.41
N GLN A 102 -34.84 1.84 7.62
CA GLN A 102 -35.79 1.45 8.66
C GLN A 102 -36.29 0.01 8.48
N GLN A 103 -36.65 -0.36 7.24
CA GLN A 103 -37.08 -1.73 6.92
C GLN A 103 -35.99 -2.77 7.21
N LYS A 104 -34.73 -2.46 6.86
CA LYS A 104 -33.59 -3.34 7.16
C LYS A 104 -33.32 -3.47 8.65
N LEU A 105 -33.44 -2.38 9.41
CA LEU A 105 -33.29 -2.40 10.86
C LEU A 105 -34.38 -3.23 11.54
N GLU A 106 -35.64 -3.10 11.10
CA GLU A 106 -36.74 -3.95 11.58
C GLU A 106 -36.49 -5.43 11.27
N ARG A 107 -35.99 -5.73 10.07
CA ARG A 107 -35.60 -7.09 9.69
C ARG A 107 -34.44 -7.62 10.53
N LEU A 108 -33.48 -6.75 10.87
CA LEU A 108 -32.34 -7.08 11.72
C LEU A 108 -32.80 -7.40 13.15
N GLU A 109 -33.75 -6.65 13.70
CA GLU A 109 -34.34 -6.97 15.00
C GLU A 109 -35.11 -8.29 15.01
N GLN A 110 -35.79 -8.64 13.91
CA GLN A 110 -36.41 -9.94 13.75
C GLN A 110 -35.36 -11.06 13.73
N LEU A 111 -34.31 -10.92 12.91
CA LEU A 111 -33.24 -11.92 12.83
C LEU A 111 -32.49 -12.09 14.15
N ARG A 112 -32.31 -11.03 14.94
CA ARG A 112 -31.70 -11.14 16.28
C ARG A 112 -32.52 -12.00 17.25
N LYS A 113 -33.84 -12.10 17.05
CA LYS A 113 -34.72 -12.96 17.86
C LYS A 113 -34.69 -14.42 17.39
N ASP A 114 -34.29 -14.66 16.15
CA ASP A 114 -34.18 -15.99 15.58
C ASP A 114 -32.88 -16.65 16.06
N ALA A 115 -32.97 -17.72 16.86
CA ALA A 115 -31.82 -18.43 17.43
C ALA A 115 -30.88 -19.09 16.40
N GLY A 116 -31.25 -19.11 15.12
CA GLY A 116 -30.44 -19.65 14.01
C GLY A 116 -29.68 -18.60 13.20
N ALA A 117 -29.81 -17.31 13.51
CA ALA A 117 -29.10 -16.26 12.78
C ALA A 117 -27.60 -16.28 13.09
N THR A 118 -26.77 -16.25 12.04
CA THR A 118 -25.31 -16.13 12.20
C THR A 118 -24.90 -14.68 12.36
N GLU A 119 -23.83 -14.42 13.12
CA GLU A 119 -23.30 -13.06 13.33
C GLU A 119 -23.00 -12.35 12.01
N THR A 120 -22.45 -13.09 11.02
CA THR A 120 -22.16 -12.56 9.68
C THR A 120 -23.42 -12.07 8.95
N GLN A 121 -24.57 -12.74 9.12
CA GLN A 121 -25.83 -12.29 8.52
C GLN A 121 -26.32 -11.00 9.17
N LEU A 122 -26.17 -10.88 10.49
CA LEU A 122 -26.53 -9.68 11.25
C LEU A 122 -25.65 -8.49 10.84
N GLU A 123 -24.33 -8.67 10.82
CA GLU A 123 -23.38 -7.64 10.39
C GLU A 123 -23.65 -7.20 8.95
N LYS A 124 -23.91 -8.15 8.03
CA LYS A 124 -24.21 -7.83 6.63
C LYS A 124 -25.44 -6.94 6.51
N LEU A 125 -26.53 -7.29 7.19
CA LEU A 125 -27.76 -6.51 7.13
C LEU A 125 -27.59 -5.12 7.78
N GLU A 126 -26.79 -5.01 8.84
CA GLU A 126 -26.43 -3.73 9.44
C GLU A 126 -25.66 -2.84 8.45
N VAL A 127 -24.67 -3.40 7.76
CA VAL A 127 -23.91 -2.69 6.72
C VAL A 127 -24.85 -2.23 5.61
N GLU A 128 -25.74 -3.09 5.12
CA GLU A 128 -26.70 -2.74 4.06
C GLU A 128 -27.67 -1.63 4.46
N ALA A 129 -28.04 -1.55 5.75
CA ALA A 129 -28.91 -0.51 6.28
C ALA A 129 -28.23 0.87 6.30
N TRP A 130 -26.92 0.92 6.59
CA TRP A 130 -26.19 2.18 6.81
C TRP A 130 -25.27 2.58 5.65
N SER A 131 -24.92 1.67 4.73
CA SER A 131 -23.94 1.92 3.66
C SER A 131 -24.32 3.03 2.66
N ASN A 132 -25.62 3.31 2.53
CA ASN A 132 -26.17 4.35 1.66
C ASN A 132 -26.47 5.66 2.40
N ASP A 133 -26.35 5.68 3.73
CA ASP A 133 -26.59 6.88 4.51
C ASP A 133 -25.54 7.97 4.17
N PRO A 134 -25.96 9.19 3.78
CA PRO A 134 -25.04 10.24 3.34
C PRO A 134 -24.01 10.65 4.41
N GLU A 135 -24.45 10.77 5.66
CA GLU A 135 -23.57 11.12 6.78
C GLU A 135 -22.54 10.03 7.04
N THR A 136 -22.97 8.76 7.07
CA THR A 136 -22.10 7.60 7.28
C THR A 136 -21.02 7.53 6.20
N ARG A 137 -21.39 7.70 4.92
CA ARG A 137 -20.42 7.72 3.81
C ARG A 137 -19.45 8.91 3.91
N TRP A 138 -19.97 10.08 4.28
CA TRP A 138 -19.13 11.26 4.47
C TRP A 138 -18.14 11.06 5.62
N ARG A 139 -18.57 10.54 6.77
CA ARG A 139 -17.70 10.24 7.91
C ARG A 139 -16.61 9.24 7.54
N ALA A 140 -16.96 8.17 6.84
CA ALA A 140 -16.00 7.17 6.35
C ALA A 140 -14.93 7.80 5.45
N LYS A 141 -15.34 8.61 4.48
CA LYS A 141 -14.45 9.26 3.52
C LYS A 141 -13.52 10.31 4.13
N ASN A 142 -13.94 10.98 5.20
CA ASN A 142 -13.19 12.08 5.81
C ASN A 142 -12.37 11.65 7.04
N GLY A 143 -12.20 10.34 7.29
CA GLY A 143 -11.40 9.84 8.42
C GLY A 143 -12.08 9.96 9.79
N PHE A 144 -13.40 10.13 9.84
CA PHE A 144 -14.20 10.13 11.07
C PHE A 144 -14.96 8.80 11.26
N ALA A 145 -14.43 7.73 10.67
CA ALA A 145 -14.98 6.38 10.77
C ALA A 145 -14.83 5.83 12.19
N ASP A 146 -15.91 5.24 12.70
CA ASP A 146 -15.90 4.48 13.96
C ASP A 146 -15.81 2.99 13.64
N PHE A 147 -14.60 2.43 13.69
CA PHE A 147 -14.34 1.04 13.31
C PHE A 147 -14.92 0.00 14.27
N SER A 148 -15.54 0.40 15.39
CA SER A 148 -16.37 -0.51 16.18
C SER A 148 -17.61 -0.97 15.40
N LYS A 149 -18.10 -0.17 14.45
CA LYS A 149 -19.28 -0.48 13.65
C LYS A 149 -18.91 -1.17 12.34
N PRO A 150 -19.63 -2.23 11.93
CA PRO A 150 -19.32 -3.00 10.72
C PRO A 150 -19.44 -2.15 9.44
N VAL A 151 -20.36 -1.18 9.39
CA VAL A 151 -20.53 -0.32 8.22
C VAL A 151 -19.27 0.47 7.88
N TYR A 152 -18.58 1.03 8.87
CA TYR A 152 -17.36 1.81 8.65
C TYR A 152 -16.21 0.92 8.19
N ARG A 153 -16.04 -0.26 8.82
CA ARG A 153 -15.07 -1.29 8.41
C ARG A 153 -15.26 -1.63 6.93
N HIS A 154 -16.50 -1.95 6.55
CA HIS A 154 -16.85 -2.28 5.16
C HIS A 154 -16.61 -1.13 4.17
N LEU A 155 -17.03 0.09 4.50
CA LEU A 155 -16.89 1.24 3.60
C LEU A 155 -15.43 1.59 3.34
N VAL A 156 -14.58 1.57 4.37
CA VAL A 156 -13.15 1.85 4.25
C VAL A 156 -12.43 0.72 3.53
N GLU A 157 -12.72 -0.54 3.84
CA GLU A 157 -12.16 -1.69 3.13
C GLU A 157 -12.53 -1.65 1.64
N ARG A 158 -13.81 -1.39 1.33
CA ARG A 158 -14.29 -1.29 -0.05
C ARG A 158 -13.58 -0.16 -0.80
N ALA A 159 -13.37 0.99 -0.14
CA ALA A 159 -12.61 2.10 -0.72
C ALA A 159 -11.18 1.67 -1.04
N TRP A 160 -10.47 1.05 -0.08
CA TRP A 160 -9.10 0.57 -0.29
C TRP A 160 -8.98 -0.45 -1.44
N ARG A 161 -9.95 -1.38 -1.55
CA ARG A 161 -9.98 -2.39 -2.61
C ARG A 161 -10.34 -1.83 -3.99
N ASN A 162 -11.29 -0.90 -4.06
CA ASN A 162 -11.90 -0.48 -5.33
C ASN A 162 -11.42 0.89 -5.83
N GLU A 163 -10.92 1.77 -4.97
CA GLU A 163 -10.50 3.13 -5.34
C GLU A 163 -9.03 3.22 -5.77
N GLY A 164 -8.31 2.10 -5.78
CA GLY A 164 -7.03 1.94 -6.48
C GLY A 164 -5.82 1.66 -5.60
N ASP A 165 -5.87 1.92 -4.29
CA ASP A 165 -4.74 1.72 -3.37
C ASP A 165 -4.22 0.28 -3.42
N LEU A 166 -5.11 -0.71 -3.27
CA LEU A 166 -4.74 -2.12 -3.38
C LEU A 166 -4.23 -2.48 -4.78
N ALA A 167 -4.81 -1.90 -5.84
CA ALA A 167 -4.36 -2.16 -7.21
C ALA A 167 -2.93 -1.64 -7.46
N ILE A 168 -2.61 -0.45 -6.95
CA ILE A 168 -1.26 0.13 -7.00
C ILE A 168 -0.29 -0.76 -6.20
N LEU A 169 -0.68 -1.19 -5.00
CA LEU A 169 0.12 -2.10 -4.19
C LEU A 169 0.42 -3.40 -4.95
N MET A 170 -0.59 -4.09 -5.45
CA MET A 170 -0.43 -5.36 -6.16
C MET A 170 0.37 -5.21 -7.44
N GLN A 171 0.18 -4.12 -8.19
CA GLN A 171 1.00 -3.79 -9.34
C GLN A 171 2.48 -3.72 -8.95
N ARG A 172 2.82 -2.97 -7.89
CA ARG A 172 4.22 -2.74 -7.50
C ARG A 172 4.86 -3.99 -6.89
N VAL A 173 4.14 -4.72 -6.06
CA VAL A 173 4.58 -6.00 -5.46
C VAL A 173 4.93 -7.01 -6.56
N THR A 174 4.13 -7.08 -7.63
CA THR A 174 4.38 -7.98 -8.76
C THR A 174 5.49 -7.46 -9.67
N GLN A 175 5.44 -6.20 -10.11
CA GLN A 175 6.41 -5.63 -11.06
C GLN A 175 7.83 -5.52 -10.49
N MET A 176 7.96 -5.37 -9.17
CA MET A 176 9.25 -5.28 -8.47
C MET A 176 9.65 -6.61 -7.83
N ASN A 177 9.02 -7.71 -8.24
CA ASN A 177 9.32 -9.08 -7.84
C ASN A 177 9.32 -9.34 -6.32
N VAL A 178 8.57 -8.57 -5.53
CA VAL A 178 8.37 -8.93 -4.10
C VAL A 178 7.67 -10.30 -4.04
N ILE A 179 6.71 -10.51 -4.93
CA ILE A 179 6.28 -11.84 -5.38
C ILE A 179 7.01 -12.13 -6.70
N PRO A 180 7.74 -13.24 -6.85
CA PRO A 180 7.79 -14.41 -5.95
C PRO A 180 8.99 -14.44 -4.98
N ASP A 181 9.86 -13.42 -4.99
CA ASP A 181 11.19 -13.52 -4.36
C ASP A 181 11.10 -13.64 -2.82
N VAL A 182 10.22 -12.84 -2.19
CA VAL A 182 10.09 -12.78 -0.73
C VAL A 182 9.01 -13.74 -0.24
N VAL A 183 7.84 -13.71 -0.89
CA VAL A 183 6.69 -14.57 -0.59
C VAL A 183 6.17 -15.18 -1.89
N GLY A 184 5.65 -16.41 -1.82
CA GLY A 184 5.19 -17.13 -3.01
C GLY A 184 3.94 -16.52 -3.65
N ASP A 185 2.97 -16.14 -2.82
CA ASP A 185 1.75 -15.44 -3.20
C ASP A 185 1.25 -14.64 -1.99
N ILE A 186 0.44 -13.61 -2.23
CA ILE A 186 -0.20 -12.84 -1.16
C ILE A 186 -1.56 -12.30 -1.61
N TYR A 187 -2.54 -12.38 -0.72
CA TYR A 187 -3.85 -11.75 -0.86
C TYR A 187 -4.00 -10.74 0.28
N PRO A 188 -3.62 -9.47 0.07
CA PRO A 188 -3.69 -8.48 1.13
C PRO A 188 -5.12 -8.32 1.64
N GLU A 189 -5.27 -8.46 2.95
CA GLU A 189 -6.50 -8.23 3.71
C GLU A 189 -6.36 -7.05 4.67
N ILE A 190 -5.13 -6.58 4.90
CA ILE A 190 -4.80 -5.47 5.79
C ILE A 190 -4.06 -4.41 4.98
N ASP A 191 -4.52 -3.16 5.10
CA ASP A 191 -3.83 -2.03 4.50
C ASP A 191 -2.61 -1.66 5.36
N LEU A 192 -1.44 -2.11 4.92
CA LEU A 192 -0.16 -1.90 5.58
C LEU A 192 0.56 -0.73 4.91
N ARG A 193 0.80 0.34 5.67
CA ARG A 193 1.48 1.55 5.19
C ARG A 193 2.73 1.82 6.01
N ILE A 194 3.73 2.36 5.32
CA ILE A 194 5.00 2.79 5.92
C ILE A 194 5.01 4.31 5.92
N GLN A 195 5.43 4.92 7.03
CA GLN A 195 5.69 6.34 7.11
C GLN A 195 7.17 6.59 7.41
N VAL A 196 7.72 7.56 6.68
CA VAL A 196 9.12 7.93 6.74
C VAL A 196 9.17 9.45 6.79
N ALA A 197 9.89 10.02 7.75
CA ALA A 197 9.96 11.47 7.95
C ALA A 197 8.57 12.16 8.12
N GLY A 198 7.59 11.46 8.71
CA GLY A 198 6.24 11.96 8.95
C GLY A 198 5.31 11.89 7.73
N GLU A 199 5.74 11.32 6.61
CA GLU A 199 4.94 11.16 5.40
C GLU A 199 4.70 9.67 5.10
N THR A 200 3.46 9.34 4.73
CA THR A 200 3.13 7.99 4.24
C THR A 200 3.70 7.82 2.85
N ILE A 201 4.58 6.83 2.69
CA ILE A 201 5.23 6.56 1.42
C ILE A 201 4.39 5.62 0.56
N GLU A 202 4.43 5.82 -0.75
CA GLU A 202 3.88 4.84 -1.68
C GLU A 202 4.75 3.58 -1.74
N PRO A 203 4.17 2.37 -1.91
CA PRO A 203 4.94 1.13 -1.98
C PRO A 203 6.03 1.20 -3.06
N GLY A 204 7.24 0.76 -2.78
CA GLY A 204 8.35 0.74 -3.74
C GLY A 204 8.93 2.12 -4.11
N VAL A 205 8.59 3.22 -3.42
CA VAL A 205 9.33 4.48 -3.61
C VAL A 205 10.79 4.34 -3.16
N PHE A 206 11.67 5.20 -3.68
CA PHE A 206 13.02 5.34 -3.15
C PHE A 206 13.02 6.22 -1.91
N THR A 207 13.56 5.73 -0.80
CA THR A 207 13.81 6.53 0.41
C THR A 207 15.31 6.72 0.62
N LEU A 208 15.69 7.75 1.37
CA LEU A 208 17.09 7.98 1.74
C LEU A 208 17.42 7.19 3.02
N PRO A 209 18.59 6.54 3.10
CA PRO A 209 19.07 5.88 4.32
C PRO A 209 18.98 6.74 5.58
N ALA A 210 19.27 8.05 5.48
CA ALA A 210 19.11 9.00 6.59
C ALA A 210 17.68 9.03 7.16
N GLN A 211 16.65 8.91 6.32
CA GLN A 211 15.26 9.01 6.75
C GLN A 211 14.75 7.76 7.47
N THR A 212 15.40 6.61 7.25
CA THR A 212 15.05 5.32 7.86
C THR A 212 16.08 4.86 8.90
N ARG A 213 17.01 5.73 9.29
CA ARG A 213 18.12 5.37 10.17
C ARG A 213 17.64 5.03 11.59
N GLU A 214 16.78 5.87 12.14
CA GLU A 214 16.28 5.73 13.52
C GLU A 214 15.06 4.80 13.63
N GLY A 215 14.43 4.46 12.50
CA GLY A 215 13.24 3.64 12.46
C GLY A 215 12.34 3.96 11.28
N ILE A 216 11.21 3.27 11.23
CA ILE A 216 10.08 3.56 10.36
C ILE A 216 8.81 3.52 11.21
N GLU A 217 7.83 4.35 10.86
CA GLU A 217 6.50 4.25 11.45
C GLU A 217 5.63 3.33 10.59
N VAL A 218 4.85 2.47 11.23
CA VAL A 218 4.02 1.49 10.54
C VAL A 218 2.57 1.73 10.91
N SER A 219 1.72 1.76 9.89
CA SER A 219 0.28 1.79 10.05
C SER A 219 -0.33 0.52 9.46
N ALA A 220 -1.18 -0.17 10.22
CA ALA A 220 -1.89 -1.36 9.80
C ALA A 220 -3.40 -1.16 10.04
N GLN A 221 -4.15 -0.87 8.98
CA GLN A 221 -5.60 -0.78 9.08
C GLN A 221 -6.23 -2.17 8.89
N VAL A 222 -6.76 -2.69 9.99
CA VAL A 222 -7.46 -3.98 10.05
C VAL A 222 -8.97 -3.77 9.87
N PHE A 223 -9.63 -4.71 9.18
CA PHE A 223 -11.08 -4.62 8.90
C PHE A 223 -11.94 -5.66 9.65
N HIS A 224 -11.33 -6.65 10.31
CA HIS A 224 -12.05 -7.63 11.14
C HIS A 224 -12.21 -7.16 12.59
N ALA A 225 -13.35 -7.48 13.22
CA ALA A 225 -13.62 -7.07 14.60
C ALA A 225 -12.80 -7.86 15.64
N GLU A 226 -12.60 -9.15 15.39
CA GLU A 226 -11.89 -10.05 16.31
C GLU A 226 -10.43 -9.59 16.50
N GLU A 227 -9.92 -9.70 17.71
CA GLU A 227 -8.50 -9.53 17.96
C GLU A 227 -7.75 -10.77 17.47
N LYS A 228 -6.76 -10.56 16.59
CA LYS A 228 -5.87 -11.61 16.08
C LYS A 228 -4.42 -11.21 16.30
N LEU A 229 -3.57 -12.20 16.43
CA LEU A 229 -2.13 -11.97 16.59
C LEU A 229 -1.45 -11.92 15.23
N TYR A 230 -0.52 -10.99 15.09
CA TYR A 230 0.27 -10.77 13.90
C TYR A 230 1.77 -10.71 14.21
N THR A 231 2.58 -11.15 13.26
CA THR A 231 4.04 -10.97 13.25
C THR A 231 4.41 -9.93 12.19
N LEU A 232 5.15 -8.90 12.60
CA LEU A 232 5.73 -7.91 11.69
C LEU A 232 7.16 -8.31 11.34
N LEU A 233 7.49 -8.32 10.04
CA LEU A 233 8.81 -8.69 9.53
C LEU A 233 9.28 -7.70 8.47
N LEU A 234 10.45 -7.09 8.66
CA LEU A 234 11.15 -6.30 7.64
C LEU A 234 12.32 -7.11 7.09
N VAL A 235 12.34 -7.34 5.78
CA VAL A 235 13.34 -8.18 5.11
C VAL A 235 13.89 -7.50 3.85
N ASP A 236 15.19 -7.68 3.62
CA ASP A 236 15.90 -7.28 2.40
C ASP A 236 16.29 -8.55 1.61
N PRO A 237 15.75 -8.82 0.42
CA PRO A 237 16.09 -9.98 -0.40
C PRO A 237 17.31 -9.77 -1.29
N ASP A 238 17.90 -8.56 -1.32
CA ASP A 238 18.87 -8.13 -2.32
C ASP A 238 20.30 -8.04 -1.76
N VAL A 239 20.59 -8.74 -0.64
CA VAL A 239 21.94 -8.76 -0.05
C VAL A 239 22.85 -9.68 -0.86
N PRO A 240 24.01 -9.24 -1.35
CA PRO A 240 24.92 -10.08 -2.12
C PRO A 240 25.40 -11.32 -1.35
N ASP A 241 25.39 -12.47 -2.03
CA ASP A 241 26.07 -13.68 -1.64
C ASP A 241 27.22 -13.96 -2.62
N GLU A 242 28.41 -13.50 -2.23
CA GLU A 242 29.63 -13.58 -3.04
C GLU A 242 30.06 -15.01 -3.32
N LEU A 243 29.85 -15.93 -2.38
CA LEU A 243 30.31 -17.31 -2.49
C LEU A 243 29.51 -18.07 -3.55
N ASN A 244 28.20 -17.80 -3.62
CA ASN A 244 27.29 -18.45 -4.56
C ASN A 244 27.03 -17.62 -5.83
N ALA A 245 27.58 -16.39 -5.91
CA ALA A 245 27.30 -15.42 -6.96
C ALA A 245 25.80 -15.13 -7.16
N THR A 246 25.06 -15.09 -6.05
CA THR A 246 23.60 -14.85 -5.99
C THR A 246 23.28 -13.75 -4.98
N PHE A 247 21.99 -13.59 -4.65
CA PHE A 247 21.54 -12.78 -3.52
C PHE A 247 21.02 -13.69 -2.40
N THR A 248 21.04 -13.18 -1.18
CA THR A 248 20.47 -13.78 0.02
C THR A 248 19.58 -12.75 0.72
N THR A 249 18.72 -13.24 1.60
CA THR A 249 17.86 -12.41 2.43
C THR A 249 18.58 -11.91 3.69
N TYR A 250 18.09 -10.80 4.24
CA TYR A 250 18.49 -10.27 5.54
C TYR A 250 17.29 -9.73 6.32
N ALA A 251 17.05 -10.24 7.53
CA ALA A 251 15.99 -9.78 8.40
C ALA A 251 16.43 -8.55 9.23
N HIS A 252 15.80 -7.40 8.95
CA HIS A 252 16.06 -6.13 9.61
C HIS A 252 15.26 -5.95 10.89
N TRP A 253 14.03 -6.47 10.94
CA TRP A 253 13.15 -6.28 12.09
C TRP A 253 12.16 -7.45 12.19
N LEU A 254 11.95 -8.00 13.38
CA LEU A 254 10.99 -9.08 13.62
C LEU A 254 10.31 -8.87 14.97
N ILE A 255 8.99 -8.72 14.95
CA ILE A 255 8.16 -8.58 16.14
C ILE A 255 7.00 -9.58 16.05
N PRO A 256 6.99 -10.63 16.90
CA PRO A 256 5.85 -11.53 16.99
C PRO A 256 4.75 -10.98 17.92
N ASN A 257 3.58 -11.60 17.88
CA ASN A 257 2.49 -11.45 18.86
C ASN A 257 1.94 -10.02 18.99
N ILE A 258 1.80 -9.30 17.88
CA ILE A 258 1.13 -7.99 17.85
C ILE A 258 -0.40 -8.22 17.82
N PRO A 259 -1.15 -7.85 18.87
CA PRO A 259 -2.60 -7.96 18.86
C PRO A 259 -3.20 -6.84 18.01
N LEU A 260 -3.96 -7.19 16.98
CA LEU A 260 -4.65 -6.23 16.13
C LEU A 260 -6.12 -6.63 15.93
N SER A 261 -6.97 -5.63 15.97
CA SER A 261 -8.38 -5.67 15.56
C SER A 261 -8.73 -4.37 14.83
N ALA A 262 -9.93 -4.29 14.26
CA ALA A 262 -10.38 -3.07 13.60
C ALA A 262 -10.48 -1.85 14.54
N THR A 263 -10.60 -2.06 15.85
CA THR A 263 -10.65 -0.97 16.84
C THR A 263 -9.28 -0.59 17.38
N THR A 264 -8.24 -1.38 17.10
CA THR A 264 -6.86 -1.01 17.40
C THR A 264 -6.47 0.22 16.62
N SER A 265 -5.72 1.13 17.25
CA SER A 265 -5.14 2.29 16.55
C SER A 265 -4.36 1.80 15.33
N PRO A 266 -4.60 2.37 14.12
CA PRO A 266 -3.92 1.91 12.93
C PRO A 266 -2.42 2.17 13.01
N THR A 267 -1.97 3.23 13.68
CA THR A 267 -0.54 3.49 13.92
C THR A 267 -0.03 2.57 15.03
N LEU A 268 0.99 1.77 14.73
CA LEU A 268 1.59 0.79 15.63
C LEU A 268 2.62 1.44 16.58
N SER A 269 2.17 2.32 17.47
CA SER A 269 3.05 3.06 18.39
C SER A 269 3.50 2.26 19.61
N SER A 270 2.73 1.26 20.04
CA SER A 270 3.00 0.43 21.22
C SER A 270 3.18 -1.03 20.81
N LEU A 271 4.34 -1.34 20.23
CA LEU A 271 4.67 -2.69 19.79
C LEU A 271 5.21 -3.56 20.95
N PRO A 272 4.92 -4.87 20.95
CA PRO A 272 5.55 -5.81 21.87
C PRO A 272 7.06 -5.91 21.61
N PRO A 273 7.83 -6.53 22.52
CA PRO A 273 9.27 -6.69 22.37
C PRO A 273 9.64 -7.39 21.06
N SER A 274 10.58 -6.82 20.32
CA SER A 274 11.10 -7.41 19.09
C SER A 274 12.02 -8.59 19.37
N THR A 275 11.83 -9.70 18.66
CA THR A 275 12.81 -10.81 18.63
C THR A 275 14.06 -10.41 17.87
N LEU A 276 13.91 -9.67 16.76
CA LEU A 276 15.02 -9.00 16.09
C LEU A 276 14.78 -7.49 16.17
N PRO A 277 15.59 -6.72 16.94
CA PRO A 277 15.43 -5.27 17.00
C PRO A 277 15.66 -4.65 15.62
N TYR A 278 15.05 -3.49 15.40
CA TYR A 278 15.19 -2.79 14.14
C TYR A 278 16.66 -2.52 13.85
N LEU A 279 17.08 -2.89 12.63
CA LEU A 279 18.40 -2.56 12.11
C LEU A 279 18.18 -1.71 10.86
N PRO A 280 18.78 -0.51 10.77
CA PRO A 280 18.52 0.37 9.65
C PRO A 280 18.92 -0.28 8.32
N PRO A 281 18.16 -0.07 7.25
CA PRO A 281 18.57 -0.35 5.87
C PRO A 281 20.01 0.10 5.59
N HIS A 282 20.80 -0.75 4.95
CA HIS A 282 22.22 -0.49 4.67
C HIS A 282 22.66 -1.16 3.35
N PRO A 283 22.09 -0.73 2.21
CA PRO A 283 22.45 -1.28 0.90
C PRO A 283 23.93 -1.04 0.60
N GLN A 284 24.68 -2.08 0.20
CA GLN A 284 26.13 -1.98 0.10
C GLN A 284 26.59 -1.08 -1.06
N ASN A 285 27.75 -0.45 -0.91
CA ASN A 285 28.27 0.40 -1.98
C ASN A 285 28.55 -0.44 -3.24
N GLY A 286 28.00 0.00 -4.37
CA GLY A 286 28.21 -0.62 -5.68
C GLY A 286 27.25 -1.76 -6.01
N THR A 287 26.33 -2.13 -5.11
CA THR A 287 25.19 -2.97 -5.46
C THR A 287 24.11 -2.15 -6.17
N PRO A 288 23.14 -2.81 -6.85
CA PRO A 288 21.89 -2.17 -7.26
C PRO A 288 21.10 -1.64 -6.05
N TYR A 289 19.90 -1.10 -6.28
CA TYR A 289 19.02 -0.80 -5.16
C TYR A 289 18.57 -2.08 -4.45
N HIS A 290 18.27 -1.95 -3.16
CA HIS A 290 17.71 -3.03 -2.33
C HIS A 290 16.23 -2.77 -2.05
N ARG A 291 15.43 -3.83 -1.93
CA ARG A 291 13.99 -3.80 -1.62
C ARG A 291 13.74 -4.15 -0.16
N TYR A 292 13.42 -3.17 0.66
CA TYR A 292 13.05 -3.39 2.06
C TYR A 292 11.56 -3.68 2.16
N THR A 293 11.23 -4.97 2.28
CA THR A 293 9.86 -5.48 2.28
C THR A 293 9.37 -5.67 3.70
N LEU A 294 8.29 -4.96 4.05
CA LEU A 294 7.57 -5.11 5.30
C LEU A 294 6.38 -6.05 5.09
N LEU A 295 6.32 -7.10 5.90
CA LEU A 295 5.25 -8.09 5.91
C LEU A 295 4.53 -8.06 7.25
N LEU A 296 3.21 -8.20 7.18
CA LEU A 296 2.36 -8.47 8.34
C LEU A 296 1.74 -9.85 8.16
N LEU A 297 2.14 -10.77 9.04
CA LEU A 297 1.82 -12.19 8.95
C LEU A 297 0.81 -12.55 10.04
N SER A 298 -0.37 -13.06 9.67
CA SER A 298 -1.36 -13.56 10.63
C SER A 298 -0.86 -14.83 11.31
N GLN A 299 -1.09 -14.94 12.62
CA GLN A 299 -0.68 -16.07 13.42
C GLN A 299 -1.89 -16.95 13.78
N PRO A 300 -1.76 -18.28 13.70
CA PRO A 300 -2.81 -19.18 14.19
C PRO A 300 -2.87 -19.24 15.72
N SER A 301 -1.76 -18.91 16.39
CA SER A 301 -1.63 -18.88 17.85
C SER A 301 -0.47 -17.97 18.28
N ALA A 302 -0.25 -17.80 19.58
CA ALA A 302 0.91 -17.05 20.07
C ALA A 302 2.22 -17.75 19.68
N LEU A 303 3.15 -17.01 19.08
CA LEU A 303 4.46 -17.49 18.66
C LEU A 303 5.46 -17.38 19.80
N SER A 304 6.19 -18.46 20.05
CA SER A 304 7.40 -18.46 20.88
C SER A 304 8.59 -18.64 19.95
N LEU A 305 9.41 -17.60 19.83
CA LEU A 305 10.59 -17.59 18.98
C LEU A 305 11.85 -17.72 19.84
N PRO A 306 12.91 -18.37 19.33
CA PRO A 306 14.19 -18.42 20.04
C PRO A 306 14.77 -17.01 20.20
N SER A 307 15.57 -16.81 21.25
CA SER A 307 16.23 -15.53 21.53
C SER A 307 17.25 -15.13 20.46
N GLU A 308 17.83 -16.12 19.77
CA GLU A 308 18.83 -15.89 18.73
C GLU A 308 18.33 -16.38 17.37
N ILE A 309 17.97 -15.43 16.52
CA ILE A 309 17.61 -15.67 15.12
C ILE A 309 18.70 -15.08 14.22
N LYS A 310 19.16 -15.86 13.25
CA LYS A 310 20.12 -15.38 12.25
C LYS A 310 19.43 -14.40 11.31
N ARG A 311 20.00 -13.20 11.17
CA ARG A 311 19.49 -12.17 10.26
C ARG A 311 19.81 -12.47 8.80
N ARG A 312 21.07 -12.78 8.50
CA ARG A 312 21.54 -13.11 7.14
C ARG A 312 21.13 -14.54 6.78
N GLY A 313 20.57 -14.72 5.59
CA GLY A 313 20.03 -16.00 5.13
C GLY A 313 18.68 -16.35 5.77
N PHE A 314 17.92 -15.35 6.24
CA PHE A 314 16.61 -15.58 6.84
C PHE A 314 15.60 -16.03 5.79
N ASP A 315 15.23 -17.31 5.79
CA ASP A 315 14.25 -17.86 4.85
C ASP A 315 12.82 -17.53 5.30
N VAL A 316 12.23 -16.52 4.65
CA VAL A 316 10.86 -16.05 4.93
C VAL A 316 9.84 -17.15 4.65
N ARG A 317 10.00 -17.93 3.57
CA ARG A 317 9.04 -18.96 3.19
C ARG A 317 9.09 -20.14 4.16
N ALA A 318 10.29 -20.56 4.56
CA ALA A 318 10.45 -21.58 5.59
C ALA A 318 9.86 -21.11 6.92
N PHE A 319 10.09 -19.85 7.32
CA PHE A 319 9.54 -19.28 8.55
C PHE A 319 8.01 -19.25 8.54
N VAL A 320 7.40 -18.80 7.43
CA VAL A 320 5.95 -18.79 7.25
C VAL A 320 5.37 -20.20 7.36
N ASN A 321 5.95 -21.18 6.65
CA ASN A 321 5.48 -22.56 6.67
C ASN A 321 5.67 -23.24 8.03
N GLN A 322 6.81 -23.02 8.69
CA GLN A 322 7.15 -23.63 9.98
C GLN A 322 6.17 -23.21 11.08
N HIS A 323 5.71 -21.97 11.06
CA HIS A 323 4.84 -21.41 12.09
C HIS A 323 3.37 -21.31 11.66
N GLY A 324 3.02 -21.83 10.47
CA GLY A 324 1.66 -21.77 9.92
C GLY A 324 1.14 -20.35 9.75
N LEU A 325 2.02 -19.41 9.40
CA LEU A 325 1.68 -18.01 9.23
C LEU A 325 1.03 -17.76 7.88
N GLU A 326 0.23 -16.70 7.78
CA GLU A 326 -0.34 -16.26 6.51
C GLU A 326 0.02 -14.80 6.22
N PRO A 327 0.62 -14.47 5.07
CA PRO A 327 0.90 -13.08 4.73
C PRO A 327 -0.43 -12.34 4.43
N LYS A 328 -0.78 -11.36 5.26
CA LYS A 328 -2.03 -10.58 5.17
C LYS A 328 -1.83 -9.11 4.86
N GLY A 329 -0.64 -8.58 5.10
CA GLY A 329 -0.25 -7.22 4.74
C GLY A 329 1.14 -7.19 4.12
N VAL A 330 1.34 -6.33 3.13
CA VAL A 330 2.64 -6.08 2.51
C VAL A 330 2.78 -4.61 2.17
N SER A 331 3.97 -4.08 2.39
CA SER A 331 4.42 -2.79 1.87
C SER A 331 5.93 -2.85 1.73
N PHE A 332 6.52 -1.93 0.98
CA PHE A 332 7.97 -1.94 0.82
C PHE A 332 8.46 -0.58 0.35
N PHE A 333 9.77 -0.38 0.43
CA PHE A 333 10.47 0.74 -0.20
C PHE A 333 11.81 0.26 -0.74
N ARG A 334 12.46 1.11 -1.54
CA ARG A 334 13.76 0.82 -2.12
C ARG A 334 14.79 1.82 -1.62
N GLN A 335 16.02 1.39 -1.47
CA GLN A 335 17.13 2.31 -1.21
C GLN A 335 18.35 1.98 -2.03
N LEU A 336 19.13 3.02 -2.27
CA LEU A 336 20.46 2.95 -2.85
C LEU A 336 21.47 3.28 -1.75
N TRP A 337 22.71 2.86 -1.98
CA TRP A 337 23.82 3.30 -1.16
C TRP A 337 23.99 4.83 -1.22
N ASP A 338 24.26 5.43 -0.07
CA ASP A 338 24.75 6.79 0.08
C ASP A 338 25.76 6.91 1.24
N ARG A 339 26.12 8.14 1.61
CA ARG A 339 27.12 8.39 2.67
C ARG A 339 26.60 8.03 4.07
N ASP A 340 25.29 8.08 4.30
CA ASP A 340 24.69 7.73 5.58
C ASP A 340 24.77 6.21 5.82
N VAL A 341 24.77 5.40 4.75
CA VAL A 341 25.07 3.96 4.87
C VAL A 341 26.46 3.71 5.44
N SER A 342 27.49 4.45 5.00
CA SER A 342 28.84 4.35 5.58
C SER A 342 28.83 4.67 7.08
N ALA A 343 28.03 5.67 7.50
CA ALA A 343 27.85 5.98 8.92
C ALA A 343 27.14 4.85 9.67
N ILE A 344 26.12 4.22 9.08
CA ILE A 344 25.43 3.06 9.66
C ILE A 344 26.41 1.89 9.89
N TYR A 345 27.28 1.57 8.93
CA TYR A 345 28.29 0.52 9.08
C TYR A 345 29.24 0.78 10.26
N LYS A 346 29.68 2.04 10.40
CA LYS A 346 30.63 2.45 11.43
C LYS A 346 30.00 2.54 12.82
N GLU A 347 28.84 3.19 12.91
CA GLU A 347 28.24 3.64 14.16
C GLU A 347 27.20 2.68 14.72
N VAL A 348 26.53 1.91 13.86
CA VAL A 348 25.47 0.96 14.26
C VAL A 348 25.95 -0.48 14.16
N LEU A 349 26.54 -0.87 13.02
CA LEU A 349 26.97 -2.25 12.79
C LEU A 349 28.34 -2.58 13.39
N HIS A 350 29.17 -1.56 13.65
CA HIS A 350 30.57 -1.66 14.06
C HIS A 350 31.38 -2.63 13.19
N LYS A 351 31.16 -2.57 11.88
CA LYS A 351 31.78 -3.46 10.88
C LYS A 351 32.37 -2.65 9.72
N PRO A 352 33.42 -3.16 9.07
CA PRO A 352 33.90 -2.56 7.83
C PRO A 352 32.82 -2.63 6.76
N GLU A 353 32.65 -1.53 6.04
CA GLU A 353 31.72 -1.43 4.92
C GLU A 353 32.28 -2.21 3.71
N PRO A 354 31.56 -3.24 3.21
CA PRO A 354 31.93 -3.91 1.96
C PRO A 354 31.67 -2.99 0.77
N ARG A 355 32.54 -3.07 -0.24
CA ARG A 355 32.44 -2.28 -1.47
C ARG A 355 32.49 -3.19 -2.67
N PHE A 356 31.46 -3.11 -3.51
CA PHE A 356 31.32 -3.88 -4.72
C PHE A 356 31.70 -3.02 -5.92
N ALA A 357 32.45 -3.60 -6.85
CA ALA A 357 32.74 -2.94 -8.11
C ALA A 357 31.51 -3.02 -9.02
N ARG A 358 31.07 -1.88 -9.55
CA ARG A 358 30.08 -1.89 -10.64
C ARG A 358 30.78 -2.48 -11.86
N ARG A 359 30.31 -3.62 -12.38
CA ARG A 359 30.84 -4.15 -13.65
C ARG A 359 30.58 -3.09 -14.73
N LEU A 360 31.66 -2.54 -15.28
CA LEU A 360 31.57 -1.78 -16.52
C LEU A 360 31.06 -2.73 -17.62
N PRO A 361 30.20 -2.26 -18.54
CA PRO A 361 29.93 -3.00 -19.76
C PRO A 361 31.28 -3.36 -20.38
N LYS A 362 31.47 -4.64 -20.74
CA LYS A 362 32.68 -5.01 -21.48
C LYS A 362 32.65 -4.23 -22.78
N GLU A 363 33.57 -3.29 -22.96
CA GLU A 363 33.82 -2.72 -24.29
C GLU A 363 34.23 -3.87 -25.21
N GLY A 364 33.50 -4.02 -26.32
CA GLY A 364 33.79 -5.01 -27.36
C GLY A 364 32.94 -6.27 -27.33
N LYS A 365 31.80 -6.22 -28.05
CA LYS A 365 31.26 -7.27 -28.95
C LYS A 365 29.88 -6.94 -29.56
N ASP A 366 29.38 -5.71 -29.43
CA ASP A 366 28.15 -5.27 -30.12
C ASP A 366 28.37 -4.61 -31.49
N GLU A 367 29.62 -4.53 -31.99
CA GLU A 367 29.92 -3.99 -33.33
C GLU A 367 29.52 -4.91 -34.51
N GLN A 368 28.89 -6.07 -34.25
CA GLN A 368 28.52 -7.02 -35.31
C GLN A 368 27.07 -7.50 -35.23
N ARG A 369 26.16 -6.75 -34.60
CA ARG A 369 24.73 -7.03 -34.74
C ARG A 369 24.20 -6.21 -35.92
N PRO A 370 23.86 -6.83 -37.07
CA PRO A 370 23.23 -6.08 -38.15
C PRO A 370 21.92 -5.47 -37.64
N PRO A 371 21.55 -4.28 -38.14
CA PRO A 371 20.34 -3.59 -37.71
C PRO A 371 19.14 -4.53 -37.86
N LYS A 372 18.41 -4.71 -36.77
CA LYS A 372 17.09 -5.32 -36.82
C LYS A 372 16.24 -4.34 -37.64
N TYR A 373 15.67 -4.82 -38.75
CA TYR A 373 14.84 -4.10 -39.72
C TYR A 373 15.62 -3.30 -40.79
N GLU A 374 16.02 -3.98 -41.86
CA GLU A 374 15.91 -3.38 -43.21
C GLU A 374 14.66 -3.96 -43.86
N LEU A 375 13.76 -3.05 -44.23
CA LEU A 375 12.54 -3.29 -45.00
C LEU A 375 12.89 -3.86 -46.37
N TYR A 376 12.16 -4.91 -46.78
CA TYR A 376 11.75 -5.10 -48.17
C TYR A 376 10.27 -5.46 -48.20
#